data_AF-A0A5C7EF07-F1
#
_entry.id   AF-A0A5C7EF07-F1
#
_cell.length_a   1.000
_cell.length_b   1.000
_cell.length_c   1.000
_cell.angle_alpha   90.00
_cell.angle_beta   90.00
_cell.angle_gamma   90.00
#
_symmetry.space_group_name_H-M   'P 1'
#
loop_
_entity.id
_entity.type
_entity.pdbx_description
1 polymer ?
#
loop_
_entity_poly.entity_id
_entity_poly.type
_entity_poly.pdbx_seq_one_letter_code
_entity_poly.pdbx_strand_id
1 'polypeptide(L)'
;VAEAGRRPMEALAREYAAELMGALKRRATRRAHANVLQHLLGCVSERLDAQDRQELVGLIERYRQGIVPLVAPLTLLEHHLRRHRVPYLERQHYLNPYPEALGLRNVL
;
A
#
# COMPACT_ATOMS: atom_id res chain seq x y z
N VAL A 1 7.65 18.57 18.03
CA VAL A 1 6.76 18.12 19.13
C VAL A 1 6.86 19.02 20.37
N ALA A 2 8.03 19.58 20.72
CA ALA A 2 8.22 20.35 21.96
C ALA A 2 7.42 21.67 22.11
N GLU A 3 6.87 22.26 21.04
CA GLU A 3 6.14 23.54 21.10
C GLU A 3 4.62 23.46 20.87
N ALA A 4 4.08 22.26 20.61
CA ALA A 4 2.68 22.09 20.23
C ALA A 4 1.68 22.60 21.29
N GLY A 5 2.09 22.67 22.56
CA GLY A 5 1.26 23.17 23.67
C GLY A 5 1.34 24.69 23.93
N ARG A 6 2.16 25.45 23.20
CA ARG A 6 2.37 26.90 23.44
C ARG A 6 1.82 27.81 22.35
N ARG A 7 1.37 27.25 21.23
CA ARG A 7 0.88 27.99 20.06
C ARG A 7 -0.66 27.95 20.03
N PRO A 8 -1.33 29.01 19.54
CA PRO A 8 -2.77 28.98 19.30
C PRO A 8 -3.13 27.78 18.42
N MET A 9 -4.08 26.96 18.86
CA MET A 9 -4.45 25.70 18.20
C MET A 9 -4.76 25.89 16.71
N GLU A 10 -5.45 26.96 16.36
CA GLU A 10 -5.82 27.29 14.97
C GLU A 10 -4.61 27.62 14.08
N ALA A 11 -3.57 28.24 14.64
CA ALA A 11 -2.34 28.52 13.91
C ALA A 11 -1.55 27.22 13.67
N LEU A 12 -1.46 26.37 14.69
CA LEU A 12 -0.80 25.07 14.58
C LEU A 12 -1.52 24.13 13.60
N ALA A 13 -2.86 24.08 13.66
CA ALA A 13 -3.67 23.26 12.78
C ALA A 13 -3.50 23.67 11.30
N ARG A 14 -3.45 24.97 11.01
CA ARG A 14 -3.24 25.48 9.64
C ARG A 14 -1.88 25.10 9.08
N GLU A 15 -0.82 25.26 9.89
CA GLU A 15 0.53 24.88 9.46
C GLU A 15 0.65 23.37 9.25
N TYR A 16 0.16 22.58 10.21
CA TYR A 16 0.13 21.13 10.07
C TYR A 16 -0.64 20.68 8.82
N ALA A 17 -1.81 21.27 8.56
CA ALA A 17 -2.59 20.96 7.37
C ALA A 17 -1.83 21.32 6.09
N ALA A 18 -1.16 22.47 6.04
CA ALA A 18 -0.37 22.89 4.89
C ALA A 18 0.80 21.92 4.62
N GLU A 19 1.54 21.52 5.66
CA GLU A 19 2.63 20.55 5.54
C GLU A 19 2.12 19.16 5.14
N LEU A 20 1.04 18.69 5.78
CA LEU A 20 0.42 17.40 5.47
C LEU A 20 -0.05 17.35 4.01
N MET A 21 -0.77 18.37 3.54
CA MET A 21 -1.22 18.44 2.16
C MET A 21 -0.03 18.56 1.19
N GLY A 22 1.04 19.25 1.59
CA GLY A 22 2.32 19.26 0.86
C GLY A 22 2.93 17.87 0.74
N ALA A 23 2.90 17.07 1.80
CA ALA A 23 3.39 15.70 1.80
C ALA A 23 2.50 14.76 0.95
N LEU A 24 1.18 14.85 1.07
CA LEU A 24 0.21 14.02 0.35
C LEU A 24 0.24 14.21 -1.18
N LYS A 25 0.72 15.36 -1.67
CA LYS A 25 0.94 15.59 -3.11
C LYS A 25 2.02 14.69 -3.71
N ARG A 26 2.91 14.12 -2.89
CA ARG A 26 3.99 13.25 -3.37
C ARG A 26 3.43 11.87 -3.71
N ARG A 27 3.33 11.57 -5.01
CA ARG A 27 2.87 10.25 -5.47
C ARG A 27 3.85 9.16 -5.03
N ALA A 28 3.32 8.05 -4.54
CA ALA A 28 4.13 6.89 -4.22
C ALA A 28 4.79 6.34 -5.49
N THR A 29 6.05 5.91 -5.36
CA THR A 29 6.81 5.33 -6.46
C THR A 29 6.55 3.83 -6.58
N ARG A 30 6.81 3.23 -7.75
CA ARG A 30 6.76 1.76 -7.91
C ARG A 30 7.65 1.04 -6.90
N ARG A 31 8.81 1.62 -6.56
CA ARG A 31 9.70 1.10 -5.49
C ARG A 31 9.01 1.11 -4.12
N ALA A 32 8.36 2.21 -3.75
CA ALA A 32 7.64 2.30 -2.48
C ALA A 32 6.49 1.28 -2.42
N HIS A 33 5.71 1.15 -3.50
CA HIS A 33 4.67 0.12 -3.61
C HIS A 33 5.23 -1.30 -3.52
N ALA A 34 6.33 -1.61 -4.21
CA ALA A 34 6.97 -2.91 -4.13
C ALA A 34 7.42 -3.25 -2.69
N ASN A 35 7.99 -2.28 -1.97
CA ASN A 35 8.35 -2.47 -0.56
C ASN A 35 7.13 -2.80 0.32
N VAL A 36 6.01 -2.10 0.13
CA VAL A 36 4.76 -2.39 0.85
C VAL A 36 4.23 -3.78 0.50
N LEU A 37 4.22 -4.16 -0.78
CA LEU A 37 3.78 -5.48 -1.22
C LEU A 37 4.66 -6.60 -0.64
N GLN A 38 5.97 -6.41 -0.56
CA GLN A 38 6.89 -7.34 0.09
C GLN A 38 6.61 -7.48 1.60
N HIS A 39 6.32 -6.37 2.28
CA HIS A 39 5.95 -6.41 3.69
C HIS A 39 4.66 -7.20 3.90
N LEU A 40 3.63 -6.94 3.09
CA LEU A 40 2.35 -7.67 3.12
C LEU A 40 2.51 -9.16 2.80
N LEU A 41 3.38 -9.51 1.85
CA LEU A 41 3.74 -10.90 1.56
C LEU A 41 4.32 -11.59 2.80
N GLY A 42 5.19 -10.92 3.56
CA GLY A 42 5.76 -11.45 4.80
C GLY A 42 4.71 -11.84 5.84
N CYS A 43 3.54 -11.20 5.81
CA CYS A 43 2.45 -11.48 6.74
C CYS A 43 1.68 -12.78 6.41
N VAL A 44 1.78 -13.27 5.17
CA VAL A 44 1.13 -14.51 4.71
C VAL A 44 2.13 -15.60 4.36
N SER A 45 3.42 -15.31 4.28
CA SER A 45 4.42 -16.20 3.68
C SER A 45 4.56 -17.56 4.36
N GLU A 46 4.29 -17.66 5.66
CA GLU A 46 4.32 -18.94 6.40
C GLU A 46 3.15 -19.88 6.04
N ARG A 47 2.13 -19.34 5.38
CA ARG A 47 0.90 -20.06 5.04
C ARG A 47 0.80 -20.37 3.54
N LEU A 48 1.79 -19.93 2.77
CA LEU A 48 1.91 -20.20 1.34
C LEU A 48 2.83 -21.39 1.11
N ASP A 49 2.52 -22.17 0.08
CA ASP A 49 3.50 -23.11 -0.43
C ASP A 49 4.63 -22.37 -1.18
N ALA A 50 5.69 -23.12 -1.52
CA ALA A 50 6.87 -22.55 -2.16
C ALA A 50 6.55 -21.95 -3.55
N GLN A 51 5.60 -22.52 -4.27
CA GLN A 51 5.24 -22.09 -5.62
C GLN A 51 4.47 -20.77 -5.58
N ASP A 52 3.43 -20.68 -4.75
CA ASP A 52 2.65 -19.45 -4.53
C ASP A 52 3.53 -18.29 -4.07
N ARG A 53 4.47 -18.58 -3.15
CA ARG A 53 5.42 -17.58 -2.66
C ARG A 53 6.33 -17.06 -3.78
N GLN A 54 6.87 -17.96 -4.60
CA GLN A 54 7.72 -17.56 -5.74
C GLN A 54 6.95 -16.76 -6.78
N GLU A 55 5.70 -17.15 -7.06
CA GLU A 55 4.84 -16.43 -7.98
C GLU A 55 4.59 -14.99 -7.51
N LEU A 56 4.22 -14.79 -6.25
CA LEU A 56 4.04 -13.46 -5.66
C LEU A 56 5.31 -12.61 -5.72
N VAL A 57 6.46 -13.18 -5.35
CA VAL A 57 7.75 -12.46 -5.42
C VAL A 57 8.06 -12.02 -6.85
N GLY A 58 7.91 -12.93 -7.83
CA GLY A 58 8.14 -12.61 -9.24
C GLY A 58 7.15 -11.57 -9.78
N LEU A 59 5.88 -11.62 -9.35
CA LEU A 59 4.87 -10.66 -9.77
C LEU A 59 5.12 -9.26 -9.19
N ILE A 60 5.55 -9.15 -7.93
CA ILE A 60 5.97 -7.89 -7.31
C ILE A 60 7.18 -7.30 -8.04
N GLU A 61 8.14 -8.13 -8.43
CA GLU A 61 9.32 -7.67 -9.16
C GLU A 61 8.98 -7.16 -10.57
N ARG A 62 8.11 -7.87 -11.31
CA ARG A 62 7.59 -7.39 -12.60
C ARG A 62 6.87 -6.05 -12.46
N TYR A 63 6.10 -5.86 -11.38
CA TYR A 63 5.47 -4.57 -11.10
C TYR A 63 6.51 -3.48 -10.82
N ARG A 64 7.53 -3.77 -10.00
CA ARG A 64 8.62 -2.84 -9.70
C ARG A 64 9.34 -2.36 -10.97
N GLN A 65 9.49 -3.25 -11.95
CA GLN A 65 10.09 -2.99 -13.26
C GLN A 65 9.13 -2.31 -14.26
N GLY A 66 7.84 -2.19 -13.93
CA GLY A 66 6.82 -1.60 -14.81
C GLY A 66 6.32 -2.52 -15.92
N ILE A 67 6.49 -3.83 -15.77
CA ILE A 67 6.05 -4.85 -16.75
C ILE A 67 4.55 -5.15 -16.57
N VAL A 68 4.06 -5.10 -15.34
CA VAL A 68 2.65 -5.34 -14.99
C VAL A 68 2.11 -4.19 -14.15
N PRO A 69 0.79 -3.93 -14.18
CA PRO A 69 0.17 -2.88 -13.38
C PRO A 69 0.08 -3.28 -11.91
N LEU A 70 -0.16 -2.29 -11.02
CA LEU A 70 -0.26 -2.52 -9.58
C LEU A 70 -1.42 -3.45 -9.19
N VAL A 71 -2.51 -3.48 -9.98
CA VAL A 71 -3.65 -4.37 -9.72
C VAL A 71 -3.24 -5.85 -9.70
N ALA A 72 -2.28 -6.27 -10.53
CA ALA A 72 -1.91 -7.68 -10.66
C ALA A 72 -1.36 -8.26 -9.34
N PRO A 73 -0.28 -7.71 -8.73
CA PRO A 73 0.19 -8.20 -7.43
C PRO A 73 -0.83 -7.97 -6.31
N LEU A 74 -1.64 -6.90 -6.36
CA LEU A 74 -2.66 -6.65 -5.34
C LEU A 74 -3.75 -7.73 -5.33
N THR A 75 -4.29 -8.10 -6.49
CA THR A 75 -5.36 -9.10 -6.59
C THR A 75 -4.88 -10.47 -6.12
N LEU A 76 -3.68 -10.90 -6.50
CA LEU A 76 -3.12 -12.18 -6.04
C LEU A 76 -2.87 -12.17 -4.54
N LEU A 77 -2.31 -11.08 -4.01
CA LEU A 77 -2.06 -10.94 -2.58
C LEU A 77 -3.37 -10.94 -1.77
N GLU A 78 -4.39 -10.22 -2.25
CA GLU A 78 -5.71 -10.18 -1.63
C GLU A 78 -6.38 -11.55 -1.59
N HIS A 79 -6.23 -12.36 -2.65
CA HIS A 79 -6.70 -13.74 -2.67
C HIS A 79 -6.14 -14.55 -1.49
N HIS A 80 -4.82 -14.53 -1.29
CA HIS A 80 -4.17 -15.24 -0.19
C HIS A 80 -4.55 -14.66 1.18
N LEU A 81 -4.62 -13.34 1.30
CA LEU A 81 -5.00 -12.69 2.56
C LEU A 81 -6.39 -13.09 3.03
N ARG A 82 -7.37 -13.12 2.12
CA ARG A 82 -8.75 -13.56 2.42
C ARG A 82 -8.80 -15.05 2.78
N ARG A 83 -8.06 -15.90 2.07
CA ARG A 83 -8.00 -17.35 2.33
C ARG A 83 -7.41 -17.68 3.70
N HIS A 84 -6.45 -16.89 4.16
CA HIS A 84 -5.76 -17.11 5.43
C HIS A 84 -6.29 -16.26 6.60
N ARG A 85 -7.36 -15.46 6.41
CA ARG A 85 -8.01 -14.63 7.45
C ARG A 85 -7.00 -13.84 8.30
N VAL A 86 -6.28 -12.90 7.68
CA VAL A 86 -5.37 -12.00 8.40
C VAL A 86 -6.15 -10.75 8.85
N PRO A 87 -6.68 -10.68 10.09
CA PRO A 87 -7.79 -9.78 10.42
C PRO A 87 -7.42 -8.29 10.42
N TYR A 88 -6.14 -7.97 10.56
CA TYR A 88 -5.66 -6.59 10.55
C TYR A 88 -5.45 -6.06 9.12
N LEU A 89 -5.31 -6.93 8.12
CA LEU A 89 -5.10 -6.55 6.72
C LEU A 89 -6.41 -6.34 5.96
N GLU A 90 -7.49 -6.98 6.38
CA GLU A 90 -8.84 -6.76 5.81
C GLU A 90 -9.33 -5.30 5.96
N ARG A 91 -8.76 -4.56 6.92
CA ARG A 91 -9.10 -3.14 7.16
C ARG A 91 -8.16 -2.16 6.47
N GLN A 92 -7.13 -2.65 5.77
CA GLN A 92 -6.14 -1.79 5.13
C GLN A 92 -6.69 -1.16 3.86
N HIS A 93 -6.78 0.17 3.87
CA HIS A 93 -7.20 0.93 2.69
C HIS A 93 -6.25 0.76 1.49
N TYR A 94 -5.00 0.37 1.72
CA TYR A 94 -4.03 0.10 0.65
C TYR A 94 -4.46 -1.01 -0.32
N LEU A 95 -5.20 -2.03 0.14
CA LEU A 95 -5.67 -3.12 -0.72
C LEU A 95 -6.82 -2.67 -1.64
N ASN A 96 -7.61 -1.70 -1.18
CA ASN A 96 -8.71 -1.12 -1.94
C ASN A 96 -8.71 0.42 -1.82
N PRO A 97 -7.72 1.10 -2.42
CA PRO A 97 -7.49 2.53 -2.18
C PRO A 97 -8.50 3.41 -2.90
N TYR A 98 -9.16 2.87 -3.92
CA TYR A 98 -10.14 3.59 -4.74
C TYR A 98 -11.27 2.65 -5.15
N PRO A 99 -12.49 3.19 -5.35
CA PRO A 99 -13.59 2.44 -5.96
C PRO A 99 -13.15 1.77 -7.27
N GLU A 100 -13.49 0.50 -7.44
CA GLU A 100 -13.12 -0.30 -8.62
C GLU A 100 -13.53 0.34 -9.95
N ALA A 101 -14.72 0.97 -9.97
CA ALA A 101 -15.27 1.63 -11.14
C ALA A 101 -14.37 2.74 -11.74
N LEU A 102 -13.44 3.29 -10.96
CA LEU A 102 -12.52 4.34 -11.44
C LEU A 102 -11.34 3.79 -12.25
N GLY A 103 -11.09 2.48 -12.25
CA GLY A 103 -10.04 1.84 -13.08
C GLY A 103 -8.59 2.28 -12.78
N LEU A 104 -8.36 3.06 -11.72
CA LEU A 104 -7.08 3.73 -11.44
C LEU A 104 -5.92 2.77 -11.13
N ARG A 105 -6.21 1.49 -10.88
CA ARG A 105 -5.23 0.44 -10.58
C ARG A 105 -4.71 -0.30 -11.82
N ASN A 106 -5.33 -0.08 -12.98
CA ASN A 106 -5.05 -0.80 -14.23
C ASN A 106 -4.03 -0.08 -15.12
N VAL A 107 -3.52 1.09 -14.69
CA VAL A 107 -2.57 1.89 -15.45
C VAL A 107 -1.15 1.34 -15.27
N LEU A 108 -0.40 1.23 -16.37
CA LEU A 108 0.98 0.76 -16.41
C LEU A 108 1.97 1.85 -15.97
#